data_AF-A0A069DIK1-F1
#
_entry.id   AF-A0A069DIK1-F1
#
_cell.length_a   1.000
_cell.length_b   1.000
_cell.length_c   1.000
_cell.angle_alpha   90.00
_cell.angle_beta   90.00
_cell.angle_gamma   90.00
#
_symmetry.space_group_name_H-M   'P 1'
#
loop_
_entity.id
_entity.type
_entity.pdbx_description
1 polymer ?
#
loop_
_entity_poly.entity_id
_entity_poly.type
_entity_poly.pdbx_seq_one_letter_code
_entity_poly.pdbx_strand_id
1 'polypeptide(L)'
;MAIHRIRVEQVRSQDPEQSSLAEQLNGIGKPYYEFVTPQSGQKDIPVGKPYQPGDGELLVFLNGQKAVPTVDPVLFNGDYVEFDQKKIRFLEPLVDGDIVELRMAGKGQGVAYVVDHFHAYREKPIGVIDGVNKIFFLSRTPRGNTELVFLNGILRDRGEEEDYVIEGNKITMVEAPPINAKILVNYDLLYVNA
;
A
#
# COMPACT_ATOMS: atom_id res chain seq x y z
N MET A 1 -14.68 -33.29 -23.74
CA MET A 1 -13.56 -32.47 -23.22
C MET A 1 -13.92 -32.02 -21.82
N ALA A 2 -13.27 -32.56 -20.80
CA ALA A 2 -13.56 -32.27 -19.40
C ALA A 2 -12.37 -31.56 -18.76
N ILE A 3 -12.62 -30.40 -18.17
CA ILE A 3 -11.62 -29.60 -17.45
C ILE A 3 -11.46 -30.22 -16.06
N HIS A 4 -10.25 -30.69 -15.74
CA HIS A 4 -9.86 -31.12 -14.41
C HIS A 4 -9.80 -29.91 -13.45
N ARG A 5 -10.58 -29.93 -12.37
CA ARG A 5 -10.36 -29.05 -11.20
C ARG A 5 -9.74 -29.89 -10.09
N ILE A 6 -8.52 -29.55 -9.68
CA ILE A 6 -7.87 -30.11 -8.51
C ILE A 6 -8.51 -29.45 -7.27
N ARG A 7 -9.06 -30.27 -6.38
CA ARG A 7 -9.59 -29.88 -5.07
C ARG A 7 -8.50 -30.15 -4.03
N VAL A 8 -7.98 -29.11 -3.39
CA VAL A 8 -7.14 -29.27 -2.20
C VAL A 8 -8.09 -29.41 -1.00
N GLU A 9 -8.13 -30.58 -0.39
CA GLU A 9 -8.89 -30.82 0.84
C GLU A 9 -8.18 -30.14 2.02
N GLN A 10 -8.87 -29.19 2.67
CA GLN A 10 -8.48 -28.70 3.98
C GLN A 10 -8.70 -29.80 5.02
N VAL A 11 -7.68 -30.06 5.82
CA VAL A 11 -7.75 -30.89 7.03
C VAL A 11 -8.80 -30.29 7.97
N ARG A 12 -9.89 -31.02 8.23
CA ARG A 12 -10.92 -30.65 9.20
C ARG A 12 -10.41 -30.94 10.62
N SER A 13 -10.27 -29.92 11.47
CA SER A 13 -10.21 -30.12 12.92
C SER A 13 -11.63 -30.33 13.45
N GLN A 14 -11.83 -31.41 14.22
CA GLN A 14 -13.13 -31.81 14.80
C GLN A 14 -13.41 -31.10 16.13
N ASP A 15 -13.30 -29.78 16.16
CA ASP A 15 -13.64 -29.00 17.35
C ASP A 15 -14.69 -27.92 16.97
N PRO A 16 -15.96 -28.04 17.42
CA PRO A 16 -17.03 -27.12 17.05
C PRO A 16 -16.75 -25.67 17.47
N GLU A 17 -16.01 -25.45 18.56
CA GLU A 17 -15.63 -24.10 18.97
C GLU A 17 -14.56 -23.50 18.05
N GLN A 18 -13.57 -24.30 17.61
CA GLN A 18 -12.57 -23.82 16.65
C GLN A 18 -13.11 -23.66 15.23
N SER A 19 -14.14 -24.41 14.85
CA SER A 19 -14.85 -24.21 13.58
C SER A 19 -15.53 -22.83 13.51
N SER A 20 -16.12 -22.37 14.62
CA SER A 20 -16.73 -21.04 14.70
C SER A 20 -15.70 -19.90 14.72
N LEU A 21 -14.53 -20.12 15.35
CA LEU A 21 -13.43 -19.16 15.36
C LEU A 21 -12.76 -19.06 13.98
N ALA A 22 -12.56 -20.18 13.29
CA ALA A 22 -11.99 -20.22 11.94
C ALA A 22 -12.93 -19.63 10.88
N GLU A 23 -14.25 -19.78 11.04
CA GLU A 23 -15.24 -19.10 10.20
C GLU A 23 -15.33 -17.60 10.52
N GLN A 24 -15.17 -17.19 11.78
CA GLN A 24 -15.08 -15.77 12.16
C GLN A 24 -13.77 -15.11 11.68
N LEU A 25 -12.67 -15.85 11.55
CA LEU A 25 -11.38 -15.35 11.05
C LEU A 25 -11.30 -15.26 9.52
N ASN A 26 -12.28 -15.81 8.79
CA ASN A 26 -12.30 -15.81 7.34
C ASN A 26 -12.80 -14.46 6.78
N GLY A 27 -12.02 -13.39 6.98
CA GLY A 27 -12.35 -12.04 6.49
C GLY A 27 -11.86 -10.88 7.36
N ILE A 28 -11.36 -11.18 8.56
CA ILE A 28 -10.80 -10.18 9.46
C ILE A 28 -9.41 -9.77 8.94
N GLY A 29 -9.22 -8.47 8.65
CA GLY A 29 -7.92 -7.88 8.30
C GLY A 29 -7.45 -8.04 6.84
N LYS A 30 -8.18 -8.76 5.98
CA LYS A 30 -7.83 -8.79 4.54
C LYS A 30 -8.28 -7.50 3.85
N PRO A 31 -7.40 -6.84 3.08
CA PRO A 31 -7.80 -5.70 2.27
C PRO A 31 -8.85 -6.13 1.24
N TYR A 32 -9.81 -5.25 1.01
CA TYR A 32 -10.87 -5.44 0.03
C TYR A 32 -10.47 -4.78 -1.29
N TYR A 33 -10.65 -5.51 -2.39
CA TYR A 33 -10.50 -5.01 -3.75
C TYR A 33 -11.66 -5.52 -4.60
N GLU A 34 -12.32 -4.64 -5.32
CA GLU A 34 -13.36 -4.97 -6.29
C GLU A 34 -13.20 -4.11 -7.54
N PHE A 35 -13.34 -4.74 -8.70
CA PHE A 35 -13.36 -4.08 -10.00
C PHE A 35 -14.76 -4.19 -10.59
N VAL A 36 -15.33 -3.07 -11.00
CA VAL A 36 -16.65 -2.98 -11.63
C VAL A 36 -16.50 -2.35 -13.00
N THR A 37 -17.06 -3.01 -14.02
CA THR A 37 -17.19 -2.45 -15.37
C THR A 37 -18.64 -1.97 -15.54
N PRO A 38 -18.92 -0.67 -15.36
CA PRO A 38 -20.26 -0.11 -15.49
C PRO A 38 -20.77 -0.17 -16.93
N GLN A 39 -22.09 -0.08 -17.06
CA GLN A 39 -22.76 0.18 -18.34
C GLN A 39 -22.87 1.68 -18.59
N SER A 40 -22.91 2.10 -19.85
CA SER A 40 -23.13 3.48 -20.23
C SER A 40 -24.41 4.06 -19.59
N GLY A 41 -24.28 5.22 -18.95
CA GLY A 41 -25.34 5.90 -18.21
C GLY A 41 -25.47 5.46 -16.75
N GLN A 42 -24.74 4.42 -16.31
CA GLN A 42 -24.75 3.98 -14.91
C GLN A 42 -24.09 5.02 -14.00
N LYS A 43 -24.71 5.29 -12.86
CA LYS A 43 -24.17 6.15 -11.80
C LYS A 43 -23.96 5.42 -10.48
N ASP A 44 -24.82 4.46 -10.18
CA ASP A 44 -24.77 3.72 -8.93
C ASP A 44 -23.87 2.50 -9.10
N ILE A 45 -22.83 2.41 -8.28
CA ILE A 45 -21.91 1.29 -8.25
C ILE A 45 -22.12 0.49 -6.96
N PRO A 46 -22.37 -0.83 -7.03
CA PRO A 46 -22.42 -1.67 -5.86
C PRO A 46 -21.03 -1.83 -5.24
N VAL A 47 -20.99 -1.88 -3.92
CA VAL A 47 -19.81 -2.23 -3.13
C VAL A 47 -20.12 -3.57 -2.48
N GLY A 48 -19.41 -4.62 -2.88
CA GLY A 48 -19.62 -5.99 -2.39
C GLY A 48 -19.39 -6.17 -0.89
N LYS A 49 -18.53 -5.35 -0.28
CA LYS A 49 -18.28 -5.33 1.18
C LYS A 49 -18.93 -4.10 1.83
N PRO A 50 -19.70 -4.26 2.94
CA PRO A 50 -20.24 -3.12 3.67
C PRO A 50 -19.15 -2.17 4.18
N TYR A 51 -19.41 -0.86 4.12
CA TYR A 51 -18.55 0.21 4.63
C TYR A 51 -19.39 1.27 5.35
N GLN A 52 -18.74 2.21 6.04
CA GLN A 52 -19.42 3.34 6.66
C GLN A 52 -19.22 4.61 5.82
N PRO A 53 -20.28 5.17 5.18
CA PRO A 53 -20.15 6.38 4.38
C PRO A 53 -19.50 7.55 5.13
N GLY A 54 -18.56 8.21 4.46
CA GLY A 54 -17.90 9.43 4.92
C GLY A 54 -16.78 9.23 5.94
N ASP A 55 -16.45 7.99 6.31
CA ASP A 55 -15.36 7.70 7.26
C ASP A 55 -13.97 7.60 6.60
N GLY A 56 -13.92 7.70 5.26
CA GLY A 56 -12.70 7.61 4.47
C GLY A 56 -12.14 6.19 4.32
N GLU A 57 -12.86 5.15 4.75
CA GLU A 57 -12.47 3.75 4.60
C GLU A 57 -12.48 3.31 3.13
N LEU A 58 -13.46 3.79 2.35
CA LEU A 58 -13.61 3.47 0.93
C LEU A 58 -12.75 4.40 0.07
N LEU A 59 -11.85 3.81 -0.71
CA LEU A 59 -11.14 4.50 -1.79
C LEU A 59 -11.73 4.07 -3.12
N VAL A 60 -12.07 5.04 -3.95
CA VAL A 60 -12.64 4.83 -5.28
C VAL A 60 -11.66 5.34 -6.33
N PHE A 61 -11.43 4.55 -7.37
CA PHE A 61 -10.67 4.94 -8.53
C PHE A 61 -11.51 4.75 -9.79
N LEU A 62 -11.50 5.74 -10.67
CA LEU A 62 -12.10 5.66 -12.01
C LEU A 62 -10.96 5.67 -13.03
N ASN A 63 -10.85 4.60 -13.82
CA ASN A 63 -9.80 4.42 -14.83
C ASN A 63 -8.37 4.61 -14.26
N GLY A 64 -8.18 4.18 -13.00
CA GLY A 64 -6.91 4.28 -12.28
C GLY A 64 -6.64 5.63 -11.61
N GLN A 65 -7.47 6.65 -11.83
CA GLN A 65 -7.39 7.93 -11.11
C GLN A 65 -8.24 7.89 -9.85
N LYS A 66 -7.68 8.32 -8.72
CA LYS A 66 -8.43 8.42 -7.46
C LYS A 66 -9.56 9.45 -7.61
N ALA A 67 -10.78 9.00 -7.39
CA ALA A 67 -11.97 9.84 -7.36
C ALA A 67 -12.10 10.51 -5.99
N VAL A 68 -12.69 11.71 -5.97
CA VAL A 68 -12.87 12.52 -4.76
C VAL A 68 -14.32 12.40 -4.28
N PRO A 69 -14.60 11.97 -3.04
CA PRO A 69 -15.95 11.99 -2.52
C PRO A 69 -16.42 13.41 -2.26
N THR A 70 -17.72 13.65 -2.42
CA THR A 70 -18.42 14.83 -1.90
C THR A 70 -19.49 14.41 -0.89
N VAL A 71 -19.74 15.29 0.08
CA VAL A 71 -20.84 15.18 1.05
C VAL A 71 -22.15 15.79 0.52
N ASP A 72 -22.07 16.60 -0.53
CA ASP A 72 -23.22 17.26 -1.14
C ASP A 72 -23.15 17.10 -2.67
N PRO A 73 -24.04 16.29 -3.27
CA PRO A 73 -24.03 16.03 -4.72
C PRO A 73 -24.41 17.26 -5.56
N VAL A 74 -24.87 18.36 -4.95
CA VAL A 74 -25.15 19.64 -5.62
C VAL A 74 -23.89 20.52 -5.70
N LEU A 75 -22.91 20.26 -4.83
CA LEU A 75 -21.63 20.95 -4.86
C LEU A 75 -20.68 20.17 -5.78
N PHE A 76 -20.22 20.81 -6.86
CA PHE A 76 -19.28 20.25 -7.85
C PHE A 76 -17.84 20.12 -7.33
N ASN A 77 -17.66 19.74 -6.05
CA ASN A 77 -16.36 19.61 -5.40
C ASN A 77 -15.93 18.15 -5.22
N GLY A 78 -16.51 17.23 -6.00
CA GLY A 78 -16.13 15.82 -6.01
C GLY A 78 -16.67 15.08 -7.23
N ASP A 79 -16.35 13.80 -7.32
CA ASP A 79 -16.70 12.90 -8.43
C ASP A 79 -17.86 11.95 -8.07
N TYR A 80 -18.04 11.65 -6.78
CA TYR A 80 -19.04 10.71 -6.30
C TYR A 80 -19.54 11.04 -4.88
N VAL A 81 -20.67 10.44 -4.48
CA VAL A 81 -21.22 10.51 -3.13
C VAL A 81 -21.33 9.11 -2.51
N GLU A 82 -20.97 9.02 -1.23
CA GLU A 82 -21.18 7.86 -0.36
C GLU A 82 -22.49 8.08 0.40
N PHE A 83 -23.53 7.30 0.09
CA PHE A 83 -24.88 7.50 0.65
C PHE A 83 -25.51 6.22 1.20
N ASP A 84 -24.90 5.06 0.93
CA ASP A 84 -25.39 3.74 1.32
C ASP A 84 -24.18 2.86 1.66
N GLN A 85 -24.30 2.03 2.69
CA GLN A 85 -23.21 1.16 3.16
C GLN A 85 -22.74 0.11 2.14
N LYS A 86 -23.45 -0.07 1.03
CA LYS A 86 -23.14 -1.03 -0.04
C LYS A 86 -23.20 -0.40 -1.43
N LYS A 87 -23.29 0.93 -1.55
CA LYS A 87 -23.31 1.61 -2.84
C LYS A 87 -22.65 2.99 -2.78
N ILE A 88 -22.11 3.41 -3.91
CA ILE A 88 -21.75 4.80 -4.18
C ILE A 88 -22.48 5.30 -5.42
N ARG A 89 -22.55 6.62 -5.60
CA ARG A 89 -23.14 7.23 -6.79
C ARG A 89 -22.18 8.26 -7.38
N PHE A 90 -21.80 8.08 -8.63
CA PHE A 90 -21.04 9.09 -9.38
C PHE A 90 -21.94 10.28 -9.75
N LEU A 91 -21.36 11.48 -9.67
CA LEU A 91 -22.05 12.73 -10.04
C LEU A 91 -22.26 12.84 -11.55
N GLU A 92 -21.32 12.30 -12.32
CA GLU A 92 -21.44 12.18 -13.78
C GLU A 92 -21.76 10.74 -14.21
N PRO A 93 -22.57 10.53 -15.27
CA PRO A 93 -22.82 9.19 -15.79
C PRO A 93 -21.53 8.55 -16.32
N LEU A 94 -21.33 7.28 -15.98
CA LEU A 94 -20.21 6.47 -16.47
C LEU A 94 -20.49 6.01 -17.90
N VAL A 95 -19.44 5.65 -18.64
CA VAL A 95 -19.53 5.19 -20.03
C VAL A 95 -19.03 3.75 -20.17
N ASP A 96 -19.42 3.09 -21.27
CA ASP A 96 -18.90 1.76 -21.58
C ASP A 96 -17.37 1.80 -21.70
N GLY A 97 -16.71 0.86 -21.03
CA GLY A 97 -15.25 0.76 -20.99
C GLY A 97 -14.59 1.45 -19.80
N ASP A 98 -15.34 2.21 -19.00
CA ASP A 98 -14.86 2.66 -17.69
C ASP A 98 -14.55 1.45 -16.79
N ILE A 99 -13.61 1.65 -15.87
CA ILE A 99 -13.29 0.69 -14.81
C ILE A 99 -13.35 1.45 -13.48
N VAL A 100 -14.21 0.99 -12.59
CA VAL A 100 -14.27 1.46 -11.21
C VAL A 100 -13.56 0.45 -10.33
N GLU A 101 -12.52 0.89 -9.63
CA GLU A 101 -11.82 0.10 -8.63
C GLU A 101 -12.16 0.62 -7.23
N LEU A 102 -12.62 -0.30 -6.37
CA LEU A 102 -13.00 -0.05 -4.99
C LEU A 102 -12.00 -0.72 -4.07
N ARG A 103 -11.44 0.04 -3.11
CA ARG A 103 -10.47 -0.46 -2.14
C ARG A 103 -10.88 -0.10 -0.72
N MET A 104 -10.72 -1.03 0.22
CA MET A 104 -10.81 -0.74 1.65
C MET A 104 -9.71 -1.49 2.40
N ALA A 105 -9.09 -0.82 3.37
CA ALA A 105 -8.23 -1.51 4.32
C ALA A 105 -9.07 -2.48 5.17
N GLY A 106 -8.59 -3.70 5.42
CA GLY A 106 -9.34 -4.63 6.26
C GLY A 106 -9.45 -4.12 7.70
N LYS A 107 -10.63 -3.67 8.13
CA LYS A 107 -10.92 -3.44 9.56
C LYS A 107 -11.07 -4.78 10.29
N GLY A 108 -9.96 -5.31 10.81
CA GLY A 108 -9.98 -6.26 11.91
C GLY A 108 -9.61 -5.57 13.22
N GLN A 109 -10.01 -6.11 14.38
CA GLN A 109 -9.35 -5.82 15.67
C GLN A 109 -7.95 -6.44 15.69
N GLY A 110 -7.13 -5.97 14.75
CA GLY A 110 -5.88 -6.52 14.30
C GLY A 110 -5.43 -5.62 13.15
N VAL A 111 -5.04 -4.40 13.52
CA VAL A 111 -4.26 -3.44 12.73
C VAL A 111 -4.70 -3.35 11.26
N ALA A 112 -5.69 -2.51 10.97
CA ALA A 112 -5.90 -2.03 9.60
C ALA A 112 -4.69 -1.20 9.21
N TYR A 113 -3.71 -1.82 8.53
CA TYR A 113 -2.60 -1.10 7.92
C TYR A 113 -3.16 -0.23 6.79
N VAL A 114 -3.61 0.99 7.12
CA VAL A 114 -3.48 2.09 6.17
C VAL A 114 -1.98 2.25 6.01
N VAL A 115 -1.40 1.59 5.00
CA VAL A 115 0.00 1.75 4.67
C VAL A 115 0.11 3.13 4.03
N ASP A 116 0.16 4.17 4.86
CA ASP A 116 0.66 5.45 4.38
C ASP A 116 2.09 5.20 3.91
N HIS A 117 2.28 5.35 2.61
CA HIS A 117 3.56 5.17 1.96
C HIS A 117 4.36 6.45 2.20
N PHE A 118 5.06 6.51 3.33
CA PHE A 118 5.98 7.60 3.61
C PHE A 118 7.26 7.37 2.83
N HIS A 119 7.68 8.40 2.10
CA HIS A 119 8.94 8.41 1.38
C HIS A 119 9.90 9.40 2.04
N ALA A 120 11.11 8.95 2.33
CA ALA A 120 12.23 9.82 2.67
C ALA A 120 12.97 10.18 1.38
N TYR A 121 13.18 11.48 1.15
CA TYR A 121 13.88 11.98 -0.03
C TYR A 121 15.15 12.72 0.38
N ARG A 122 16.26 12.38 -0.28
CA ARG A 122 17.56 13.05 -0.16
C ARG A 122 18.04 13.11 1.29
N GLU A 123 17.74 12.06 2.07
CA GLU A 123 18.23 11.96 3.43
C GLU A 123 19.76 11.93 3.43
N LYS A 124 20.36 12.68 4.35
CA LYS A 124 21.80 12.60 4.62
C LYS A 124 22.01 11.66 5.80
N PRO A 125 22.63 10.49 5.60
CA PRO A 125 22.94 9.58 6.69
C PRO A 125 23.87 10.23 7.72
N ILE A 126 23.71 9.81 8.97
CA ILE A 126 24.57 10.20 10.09
C ILE A 126 25.87 9.38 10.02
N GLY A 127 27.00 10.07 9.95
CA GLY A 127 28.34 9.48 9.93
C GLY A 127 29.36 10.50 9.42
N VAL A 128 30.60 10.41 9.88
CA VAL A 128 31.68 11.28 9.40
C VAL A 128 32.17 10.75 8.04
N ILE A 129 32.48 11.66 7.11
CA ILE A 129 33.07 11.34 5.80
C ILE A 129 34.53 11.79 5.83
N ASP A 130 35.41 10.91 6.28
CA ASP A 130 36.85 11.15 6.49
C ASP A 130 37.75 10.33 5.53
N GLY A 131 37.17 9.66 4.54
CA GLY A 131 37.90 8.75 3.65
C GLY A 131 38.17 7.37 4.23
N VAL A 132 37.75 7.08 5.47
CA VAL A 132 38.01 5.81 6.17
C VAL A 132 36.72 5.19 6.68
N ASN A 133 35.79 5.98 7.23
CA ASN A 133 34.53 5.50 7.76
C ASN A 133 33.64 4.91 6.66
N LYS A 134 33.17 3.69 6.91
CA LYS A 134 32.28 2.94 6.00
C LYS A 134 30.84 2.84 6.54
N ILE A 135 30.61 3.22 7.78
CA ILE A 135 29.34 2.97 8.48
C ILE A 135 28.57 4.28 8.60
N PHE A 136 27.31 4.23 8.18
CA PHE A 136 26.40 5.37 8.18
C PHE A 136 25.01 4.94 8.64
N PHE A 137 24.29 5.82 9.33
CA PHE A 137 22.96 5.52 9.88
C PHE A 137 21.89 6.42 9.29
N LEU A 138 20.78 5.82 8.86
CA LEU A 138 19.56 6.53 8.54
C LEU A 138 18.78 6.83 9.83
N SER A 139 18.00 7.91 9.80
CA SER A 139 17.12 8.35 10.89
C SER A 139 16.00 7.35 11.18
N ARG A 140 15.62 6.54 10.17
CA ARG A 140 14.61 5.50 10.25
C ARG A 140 15.04 4.27 9.45
N THR A 141 14.47 3.13 9.76
CA THR A 141 14.71 1.87 9.03
C THR A 141 13.91 1.86 7.72
N PRO A 142 14.57 1.73 6.56
CA PRO A 142 13.88 1.53 5.29
C PRO A 142 13.01 0.28 5.29
N ARG A 143 11.91 0.34 4.54
CA ARG A 143 11.25 -0.87 4.04
C ARG A 143 12.26 -1.62 3.19
N GLY A 144 12.36 -2.93 3.39
CA GLY A 144 13.39 -3.75 2.73
C GLY A 144 13.40 -3.56 1.21
N ASN A 145 14.60 -3.37 0.66
CA ASN A 145 14.87 -3.24 -0.78
C ASN A 145 14.23 -2.01 -1.44
N THR A 146 14.04 -0.93 -0.68
CA THR A 146 13.50 0.34 -1.23
C THR A 146 14.52 1.47 -1.23
N GLU A 147 15.65 1.27 -0.56
CA GLU A 147 16.70 2.25 -0.48
C GLU A 147 17.41 2.43 -1.82
N LEU A 148 17.64 3.69 -2.17
CA LEU A 148 18.46 4.11 -3.29
C LEU A 148 19.58 4.99 -2.72
N VAL A 149 20.79 4.43 -2.64
CA VAL A 149 21.96 5.13 -2.10
C VAL A 149 22.70 5.83 -3.23
N PHE A 150 22.90 7.13 -3.09
CA PHE A 150 23.64 7.95 -4.04
C PHE A 150 24.94 8.44 -3.41
N LEU A 151 26.06 8.19 -4.07
CA LEU A 151 27.37 8.75 -3.71
C LEU A 151 27.80 9.74 -4.79
N ASN A 152 27.91 11.02 -4.43
CA ASN A 152 28.20 12.13 -5.34
C ASN A 152 27.22 12.20 -6.54
N GLY A 153 25.97 11.81 -6.31
CA GLY A 153 24.91 11.81 -7.33
C GLY A 153 24.85 10.54 -8.19
N ILE A 154 25.76 9.60 -8.01
CA ILE A 154 25.76 8.31 -8.71
C ILE A 154 25.04 7.28 -7.83
N LEU A 155 24.04 6.61 -8.40
CA LEU A 155 23.34 5.50 -7.75
C LEU A 155 24.31 4.33 -7.54
N ARG A 156 24.20 3.69 -6.37
CA ARG A 156 25.05 2.57 -5.95
C ARG A 156 24.25 1.27 -5.93
N ASP A 157 24.93 0.17 -6.23
CA ASP A 157 24.34 -1.16 -6.25
C ASP A 157 24.44 -1.83 -4.87
N ARG A 158 23.36 -2.49 -4.47
CA ARG A 158 23.27 -3.18 -3.17
C ARG A 158 23.83 -4.60 -3.28
N GLY A 159 24.76 -4.95 -2.38
CA GLY A 159 25.30 -6.30 -2.24
C GLY A 159 26.60 -6.32 -1.44
N GLU A 160 26.95 -7.48 -0.88
CA GLU A 160 28.25 -7.68 -0.19
C GLU A 160 29.43 -7.59 -1.16
N GLU A 161 29.20 -7.97 -2.43
CA GLU A 161 30.18 -7.92 -3.52
C GLU A 161 30.02 -6.67 -4.41
N GLU A 162 29.09 -5.77 -4.07
CA GLU A 162 28.75 -4.57 -4.85
C GLU A 162 29.24 -3.30 -4.12
N ASP A 163 28.46 -2.21 -4.08
CA ASP A 163 28.88 -0.95 -3.48
C ASP A 163 28.56 -0.84 -1.98
N TYR A 164 27.44 -1.42 -1.51
CA TYR A 164 27.02 -1.32 -0.12
C TYR A 164 26.08 -2.44 0.33
N VAL A 165 26.03 -2.66 1.64
CA VAL A 165 24.98 -3.44 2.32
C VAL A 165 24.21 -2.59 3.32
N ILE A 166 22.98 -2.98 3.60
CA ILE A 166 22.14 -2.35 4.61
C ILE A 166 21.48 -3.39 5.52
N GLU A 167 21.51 -3.13 6.82
CA GLU A 167 20.85 -3.93 7.85
C GLU A 167 20.12 -2.98 8.80
N GLY A 168 18.79 -3.08 8.86
CA GLY A 168 17.97 -2.09 9.56
C GLY A 168 18.17 -0.69 8.96
N ASN A 169 18.59 0.27 9.78
CA ASN A 169 18.92 1.63 9.34
C ASN A 169 20.43 1.87 9.13
N LYS A 170 21.26 0.83 9.23
CA LYS A 170 22.73 0.91 9.13
C LYS A 170 23.18 0.54 7.72
N ILE A 171 23.73 1.52 7.01
CA ILE A 171 24.42 1.34 5.73
C ILE A 171 25.90 1.08 6.00
N THR A 172 26.44 0.04 5.37
CA THR A 172 27.87 -0.25 5.35
C THR A 172 28.34 -0.22 3.90
N MET A 173 29.14 0.79 3.55
CA MET A 173 29.76 0.90 2.23
C MET A 173 30.88 -0.13 2.10
N VAL A 174 31.02 -0.78 0.95
CA VAL A 174 32.14 -1.69 0.68
C VAL A 174 33.44 -0.90 0.59
N GLU A 175 33.42 0.26 -0.08
CA GLU A 175 34.51 1.24 -0.11
C GLU A 175 34.17 2.49 0.70
N ALA A 176 35.16 3.03 1.44
CA ALA A 176 34.95 4.24 2.22
C ALA A 176 34.75 5.44 1.27
N PRO A 177 33.69 6.25 1.46
CA PRO A 177 33.48 7.45 0.66
C PRO A 177 34.67 8.42 0.81
N PRO A 178 35.18 9.03 -0.28
CA PRO A 178 36.31 9.95 -0.20
C PRO A 178 35.96 11.20 0.62
N ILE A 179 36.99 11.85 1.19
CA ILE A 179 36.82 13.11 1.94
C ILE A 179 36.01 14.11 1.09
N ASN A 180 35.07 14.81 1.74
CA ASN A 180 34.11 15.74 1.12
C ASN A 180 33.07 15.11 0.18
N ALA A 181 32.98 13.78 0.09
CA ALA A 181 31.89 13.14 -0.65
C ALA A 181 30.54 13.47 -0.03
N LYS A 182 29.49 13.28 -0.83
CA LYS A 182 28.10 13.46 -0.42
C LYS A 182 27.34 12.16 -0.61
N ILE A 183 26.73 11.69 0.48
CA ILE A 183 25.81 10.56 0.47
C ILE A 183 24.39 11.11 0.58
N LEU A 184 23.50 10.66 -0.30
CA LEU A 184 22.07 10.89 -0.20
C LEU A 184 21.34 9.58 -0.34
N VAL A 185 20.25 9.40 0.41
CA VAL A 185 19.45 8.18 0.34
C VAL A 185 17.98 8.55 0.17
N ASN A 186 17.32 7.87 -0.78
CA ASN A 186 15.86 7.85 -0.86
C ASN A 186 15.39 6.47 -0.40
N TYR A 187 14.27 6.39 0.31
CA TYR A 187 13.71 5.10 0.68
C TYR A 187 12.25 5.21 1.11
N ASP A 188 11.60 4.06 1.15
CA ASP A 188 10.23 3.94 1.61
C ASP A 188 10.18 3.52 3.06
N LEU A 189 9.16 3.96 3.79
CA LEU A 189 8.86 3.52 5.14
C LEU A 189 7.60 2.67 5.13
N LEU A 190 7.59 1.63 5.96
CA LEU A 190 6.34 1.07 6.44
C LEU A 190 5.92 1.90 7.66
N TYR A 191 4.84 2.65 7.52
CA TYR A 191 4.19 3.25 8.67
C TYR A 191 3.11 2.30 9.15
N VAL A 192 3.25 1.84 10.40
CA VAL A 192 2.24 1.07 11.09
C VAL A 192 1.73 1.95 12.21
N ASN A 193 0.51 2.46 12.09
CA ASN A 193 -0.14 3.10 13.24
C ASN A 193 -0.38 2.00 14.29
N ALA A 194 0.33 2.12 15.41
CA ALA A 194 0.10 1.31 16.61
C ALA A 194 -1.18 1.74 17.31
#